data_AF-A0A8H4WU98-F1
#
_entry.id   AF-A0A8H4WU98-F1
#
_cell.length_a   1.000
_cell.length_b   1.000
_cell.length_c   1.000
_cell.angle_alpha   90.00
_cell.angle_beta   90.00
_cell.angle_gamma   90.00
#
_symmetry.space_group_name_H-M   'P 1'
#
loop_
_entity.id
_entity.type
_entity.pdbx_description
1 polymer ?
#
loop_
_entity_poly.entity_id
_entity_poly.type
_entity_poly.pdbx_seq_one_letter_code
_entity_poly.pdbx_strand_id
1 'polypeptide(L)'
;MLLSQLVKTTATSPTWSLSSHGGLDRALDYLNGDTPEFVSLESEGYYFMRTRSDHIFWDLPDAADEFAENADPDDDGVKYVWLGTEGSYVAQKESGHSQRNLRGNYGSLEQSIRTMARIRILGLNLENDRSYFVVFDDGSVMCNPVGTNLNKDVFRAWAQRA
;
A
#
# COMPACT_ATOMS: atom_id res chain seq x y z
N MET A 1 2.03 9.71 -22.82
CA MET A 1 3.37 9.93 -23.38
C MET A 1 4.35 9.12 -22.55
N LEU A 2 4.84 8.01 -23.08
CA LEU A 2 5.82 7.10 -22.43
C LEU A 2 7.21 7.75 -22.45
N LEU A 3 7.97 7.63 -21.36
CA LEU A 3 9.43 7.65 -21.44
C LEU A 3 10.06 6.89 -20.25
N SER A 4 10.56 5.71 -20.59
CA SER A 4 11.49 4.88 -19.84
C SER A 4 12.88 5.50 -19.76
N GLN A 5 13.55 5.44 -18.61
CA GLN A 5 15.01 5.40 -18.54
C GLN A 5 15.46 4.29 -17.59
N LEU A 6 16.10 3.29 -18.21
CA LEU A 6 16.69 2.11 -17.63
C LEU A 6 18.14 2.46 -17.24
N VAL A 7 18.50 2.32 -15.96
CA VAL A 7 19.89 2.18 -15.54
C VAL A 7 20.22 0.69 -15.59
N LYS A 8 21.27 0.32 -16.33
CA LYS A 8 21.81 -1.04 -16.36
C LYS A 8 22.44 -1.37 -15.00
N THR A 9 21.87 -2.33 -14.29
CA THR A 9 22.59 -3.16 -13.32
C THR A 9 22.24 -4.61 -13.60
N THR A 10 23.26 -5.37 -13.99
CA THR A 10 23.21 -6.81 -14.19
C THR A 10 23.08 -7.53 -12.84
N ALA A 11 21.88 -7.98 -12.51
CA ALA A 11 21.60 -9.18 -11.70
C ALA A 11 20.08 -9.37 -11.68
N THR A 12 19.62 -10.50 -12.24
CA THR A 12 18.26 -11.07 -12.18
C THR A 12 17.16 -10.16 -11.63
N SER A 13 16.41 -9.51 -12.53
CA SER A 13 15.09 -8.99 -12.17
C SER A 13 14.27 -10.16 -11.61
N PRO A 14 13.71 -10.06 -10.39
CA PRO A 14 12.73 -11.03 -9.95
C PRO A 14 11.55 -10.96 -10.94
N THR A 15 11.44 -11.95 -11.82
CA THR A 15 10.21 -12.20 -12.55
C THR A 15 9.19 -12.68 -11.54
N TRP A 16 8.42 -11.75 -10.98
CA TRP A 16 7.20 -12.08 -10.24
C TRP A 16 6.24 -12.76 -11.23
N SER A 17 6.05 -14.07 -11.06
CA SER A 17 5.02 -14.79 -11.79
C SER A 17 3.70 -14.52 -11.10
N LEU A 18 2.76 -13.87 -11.80
CA LEU A 18 1.40 -13.63 -11.32
C LEU A 18 0.66 -14.94 -10.95
N SER A 19 1.11 -16.07 -11.51
CA SER A 19 0.51 -17.40 -11.32
C SER A 19 0.51 -17.94 -9.88
N SER A 20 1.16 -17.29 -8.92
CA SER A 20 1.08 -17.66 -7.49
C SER A 20 -0.04 -16.95 -6.72
N HIS A 21 -0.73 -15.97 -7.33
CA HIS A 21 -1.70 -15.10 -6.66
C HIS A 21 -3.11 -15.52 -7.08
N GLY A 22 -3.70 -16.52 -6.40
CA GLY A 22 -4.91 -17.23 -6.82
C GLY A 22 -6.18 -16.37 -7.07
N GLY A 23 -6.17 -15.08 -6.69
CA GLY A 23 -7.25 -14.14 -6.95
C GLY A 23 -6.90 -12.97 -7.88
N LEU A 24 -5.63 -12.56 -7.96
CA LEU A 24 -5.23 -11.32 -8.66
C LEU A 24 -5.44 -11.41 -10.17
N ASP A 25 -5.12 -12.54 -10.80
CA ASP A 25 -5.35 -12.76 -12.23
C ASP A 25 -6.84 -12.62 -12.59
N ARG A 26 -7.73 -13.18 -11.74
CA ARG A 26 -9.17 -13.02 -11.90
C ARG A 26 -9.60 -11.57 -11.72
N ALA A 27 -9.08 -10.89 -10.69
CA ALA A 27 -9.39 -9.48 -10.47
C ALA A 27 -9.00 -8.62 -11.68
N LEU A 28 -7.85 -8.89 -12.29
CA LEU A 28 -7.39 -8.22 -13.51
C LEU A 28 -8.29 -8.52 -14.72
N ASP A 29 -8.75 -9.77 -14.88
CA ASP A 29 -9.70 -10.14 -15.92
C ASP A 29 -11.06 -9.43 -15.75
N TYR A 30 -11.48 -9.20 -14.50
CA TYR A 30 -12.73 -8.50 -14.16
C TYR A 30 -12.68 -6.99 -14.39
N LEU A 31 -11.50 -6.38 -14.55
CA LEU A 31 -11.40 -4.93 -14.72
C LEU A 31 -12.22 -4.44 -15.92
N ASN A 32 -12.38 -5.20 -17.01
CA ASN A 32 -13.26 -4.88 -18.15
C ASN A 32 -13.28 -3.39 -18.56
N GLY A 33 -12.11 -2.76 -18.66
CA GLY A 33 -11.96 -1.34 -19.02
C GLY A 33 -12.04 -0.33 -17.85
N ASP A 34 -12.36 -0.80 -16.65
CA ASP A 34 -12.23 -0.05 -15.40
C ASP A 34 -10.74 0.14 -15.04
N THR A 35 -10.43 1.32 -14.51
CA THR A 35 -9.03 1.72 -14.27
C THR A 35 -8.74 1.62 -12.77
N PRO A 36 -7.70 0.86 -12.37
CA PRO A 36 -7.23 0.87 -10.98
C PRO A 36 -6.87 2.30 -10.55
N GLU A 37 -7.45 2.76 -9.45
CA GLU A 37 -7.10 4.02 -8.80
C GLU A 37 -6.06 3.79 -7.71
N PHE A 38 -6.14 2.66 -7.01
CA PHE A 38 -5.23 2.27 -5.95
C PHE A 38 -4.93 0.78 -6.01
N VAL A 39 -3.66 0.43 -5.85
CA VAL A 39 -3.18 -0.96 -5.79
C VAL A 39 -2.15 -1.09 -4.68
N SER A 40 -2.28 -2.11 -3.86
CA SER A 40 -1.27 -2.55 -2.89
C SER A 40 -1.00 -4.04 -3.07
N LEU A 41 0.27 -4.42 -3.09
CA LEU A 41 0.75 -5.78 -3.32
C LEU A 41 1.74 -6.16 -2.23
N GLU A 42 1.74 -7.43 -1.85
CA GLU A 42 2.64 -8.00 -0.85
C GLU A 42 3.35 -9.25 -1.41
N SER A 43 4.45 -9.66 -0.78
CA SER A 43 5.31 -10.76 -1.26
C SER A 43 4.69 -12.17 -1.17
N GLU A 44 3.81 -12.44 -0.22
CA GLU A 44 3.18 -13.75 0.02
C GLU A 44 1.86 -13.93 -0.75
N GLY A 45 1.48 -12.95 -1.58
CA GLY A 45 0.36 -13.07 -2.50
C GLY A 45 -0.87 -12.21 -2.16
N TYR A 46 -0.87 -11.55 -1.00
CA TYR A 46 -1.94 -10.63 -0.63
C TYR A 46 -1.96 -9.41 -1.55
N TYR A 47 -3.17 -8.94 -1.86
CA TYR A 47 -3.38 -7.74 -2.64
C TYR A 47 -4.64 -6.98 -2.22
N PHE A 48 -4.64 -5.68 -2.50
CA PHE A 48 -5.81 -4.84 -2.44
C PHE A 48 -5.84 -3.94 -3.67
N MET A 49 -6.99 -3.86 -4.33
CA MET A 49 -7.20 -3.00 -5.48
C MET A 49 -8.53 -2.30 -5.37
N ARG A 50 -8.53 -1.00 -5.64
CA ARG A 50 -9.74 -0.21 -5.85
C ARG A 50 -9.67 0.47 -7.21
N THR A 51 -10.78 0.46 -7.93
CA THR A 51 -10.91 1.11 -9.24
C THR A 51 -11.55 2.49 -9.12
N ARG A 52 -11.47 3.29 -10.20
CA ARG A 52 -12.14 4.60 -10.28
C ARG A 52 -13.65 4.53 -10.24
N SER A 53 -14.22 3.35 -10.52
CA SER A 53 -15.65 3.09 -10.42
C SER A 53 -16.03 2.48 -9.06
N ASP A 54 -15.13 2.57 -8.07
CA ASP A 54 -15.28 2.09 -6.70
C ASP A 54 -15.43 0.57 -6.54
N HIS A 55 -15.11 -0.21 -7.57
CA HIS A 55 -14.99 -1.66 -7.41
C HIS A 55 -13.74 -2.00 -6.61
N ILE A 56 -13.89 -2.90 -5.64
CA ILE A 56 -12.80 -3.34 -4.77
C ILE A 56 -12.56 -4.84 -4.96
N PHE A 57 -11.30 -5.21 -5.10
CA PHE A 57 -10.84 -6.59 -5.18
C PHE A 57 -9.73 -6.80 -4.18
N TRP A 58 -9.76 -7.90 -3.44
CA TRP A 58 -8.71 -8.16 -2.45
C TRP A 58 -8.51 -9.64 -2.15
N ASP A 59 -7.32 -9.91 -1.63
CA ASP A 59 -6.96 -11.09 -0.86
C ASP A 59 -6.09 -10.56 0.27
N LEU A 60 -6.57 -10.64 1.52
CA LEU A 60 -6.00 -9.93 2.66
C LEU A 60 -5.63 -10.90 3.78
N PRO A 61 -4.65 -10.55 4.64
CA PRO A 61 -4.44 -11.28 5.89
C PRO A 61 -5.73 -11.31 6.72
N ASP A 62 -6.06 -12.43 7.38
CA ASP A 62 -7.34 -12.66 8.09
C ASP A 62 -7.87 -11.44 8.88
N ALA A 63 -7.02 -10.75 9.63
CA ALA A 63 -7.42 -9.61 10.45
C ALA A 63 -7.76 -8.34 9.64
N ALA A 64 -7.15 -8.17 8.46
CA ALA A 64 -7.46 -7.10 7.52
C ALA A 64 -8.72 -7.42 6.71
N ASP A 65 -8.94 -8.71 6.42
CA ASP A 65 -10.13 -9.21 5.74
C ASP A 65 -11.38 -8.96 6.60
N GLU A 66 -11.36 -9.34 7.88
CA GLU A 66 -12.45 -9.06 8.82
C GLU A 66 -12.78 -7.55 8.90
N PHE A 67 -11.76 -6.69 8.86
CA PHE A 67 -11.97 -5.24 8.86
C PHE A 67 -12.62 -4.73 7.57
N ALA A 68 -12.27 -5.34 6.44
CA ALA A 68 -12.84 -4.99 5.14
C ALA A 68 -14.27 -5.51 4.99
N GLU A 69 -14.56 -6.72 5.44
CA GLU A 69 -15.90 -7.30 5.43
C GLU A 69 -16.88 -6.52 6.34
N ASN A 70 -16.40 -5.96 7.45
CA ASN A 70 -17.20 -5.13 8.36
C ASN A 70 -17.29 -3.65 7.92
N ALA A 71 -16.89 -3.32 6.70
CA ALA A 71 -17.10 -1.99 6.13
C ALA A 71 -18.46 -1.94 5.43
N ASP A 72 -19.27 -0.93 5.73
CA ASP A 72 -20.50 -0.68 5.00
C ASP A 72 -20.12 -0.06 3.64
N PRO A 73 -20.31 -0.74 2.50
CA PRO A 73 -19.91 -0.21 1.21
C PRO A 73 -20.67 1.08 0.83
N ASP A 74 -21.86 1.32 1.39
CA ASP A 74 -22.71 2.46 1.05
C ASP A 74 -22.48 3.68 1.97
N ASP A 75 -21.88 3.49 3.17
CA ASP A 75 -21.70 4.55 4.18
C ASP A 75 -20.24 4.75 4.65
N ASP A 76 -19.48 3.65 4.85
CA ASP A 76 -18.11 3.70 5.37
C ASP A 76 -17.22 2.55 4.86
N GLY A 77 -17.12 2.46 3.53
CA GLY A 77 -16.35 1.42 2.83
C GLY A 77 -14.84 1.51 3.10
N VAL A 78 -14.10 0.44 2.82
CA VAL A 78 -12.64 0.49 2.85
C VAL A 78 -12.14 1.37 1.73
N LYS A 79 -11.37 2.41 2.09
CA LYS A 79 -10.76 3.33 1.14
C LYS A 79 -9.43 2.82 0.63
N TYR A 80 -8.54 2.44 1.55
CA TYR A 80 -7.17 2.03 1.26
C TYR A 80 -6.77 0.87 2.17
N VAL A 81 -5.99 -0.06 1.62
CA VAL A 81 -5.21 -1.02 2.41
C VAL A 81 -3.78 -0.98 1.91
N TRP A 82 -2.85 -0.63 2.79
CA TRP A 82 -1.42 -0.67 2.52
C TRP A 82 -0.86 -1.95 3.13
N LEU A 83 -0.42 -2.85 2.27
CA LEU A 83 0.23 -4.10 2.65
C LEU A 83 1.73 -3.90 2.81
N GLY A 84 2.28 -4.55 3.84
CA GLY A 84 3.69 -4.60 4.17
C GLY A 84 4.14 -6.05 4.34
N THR A 85 5.42 -6.24 4.61
CA THR A 85 6.05 -7.56 4.72
C THR A 85 5.42 -8.43 5.81
N GLU A 86 5.48 -9.75 5.63
CA GLU A 86 5.03 -10.76 6.59
C GLU A 86 3.55 -10.61 7.02
N GLY A 87 2.69 -10.15 6.10
CA GLY A 87 1.28 -9.91 6.38
C GLY A 87 1.01 -8.69 7.27
N SER A 88 1.96 -7.76 7.34
CA SER A 88 1.75 -6.45 7.97
C SER A 88 0.76 -5.62 7.15
N TYR A 89 -0.11 -4.85 7.79
CA TYR A 89 -1.03 -3.98 7.05
C TYR A 89 -1.45 -2.72 7.82
N VAL A 90 -1.90 -1.73 7.04
CA VAL A 90 -2.71 -0.61 7.51
C VAL A 90 -3.93 -0.49 6.60
N ALA A 91 -5.12 -0.56 7.15
CA ALA A 91 -6.38 -0.38 6.44
C ALA A 91 -7.07 0.91 6.92
N GLN A 92 -7.73 1.63 6.00
CA GLN A 92 -8.42 2.87 6.29
C GLN A 92 -9.76 2.93 5.56
N LYS A 93 -10.82 3.31 6.27
CA LYS A 93 -12.17 3.52 5.72
C LYS A 93 -12.38 4.92 5.16
N GLU A 94 -13.51 5.15 4.51
CA GLU A 94 -13.91 6.46 3.97
C GLU A 94 -14.12 7.53 5.06
N SER A 95 -14.52 7.13 6.25
CA SER A 95 -14.59 7.97 7.47
C SER A 95 -13.23 8.42 7.97
N GLY A 96 -12.15 7.76 7.54
CA GLY A 96 -10.81 7.94 8.07
C GLY A 96 -10.48 7.08 9.29
N HIS A 97 -11.43 6.26 9.77
CA HIS A 97 -11.11 5.22 10.74
C HIS A 97 -10.08 4.25 10.14
N SER A 98 -9.05 3.91 10.93
CA SER A 98 -8.00 3.01 10.49
C SER A 98 -7.75 1.87 11.48
N GLN A 99 -7.48 0.69 10.92
CA GLN A 99 -6.98 -0.47 11.64
C GLN A 99 -5.61 -0.82 11.07
N ARG A 100 -4.77 -1.43 11.91
CA ARG A 100 -3.37 -1.71 11.59
C ARG A 100 -2.91 -2.88 12.41
N ASN A 101 -2.09 -3.70 11.78
CA ASN A 101 -1.30 -4.71 12.46
C ASN A 101 0.03 -4.78 11.72
N LEU A 102 1.06 -4.13 12.28
CA LEU A 102 2.38 -4.14 11.67
C LEU A 102 3.24 -5.31 12.17
N ARG A 103 2.72 -6.15 13.08
CA ARG A 103 3.39 -7.37 13.58
C ARG A 103 4.79 -7.13 14.16
N GLY A 104 5.08 -5.92 14.63
CA GLY A 104 6.40 -5.51 15.11
C GLY A 104 7.32 -4.91 14.01
N ASN A 105 6.92 -4.99 12.75
CA ASN A 105 7.55 -4.35 11.62
C ASN A 105 7.24 -2.84 11.60
N TYR A 106 8.04 -2.11 10.84
CA TYR A 106 7.98 -0.67 10.59
C TYR A 106 8.07 0.19 11.86
N GLY A 107 8.53 -0.40 12.97
CA GLY A 107 8.90 0.28 14.21
C GLY A 107 7.85 1.28 14.71
N SER A 108 8.31 2.49 15.05
CA SER A 108 7.49 3.58 15.59
C SER A 108 6.26 3.97 14.76
N LEU A 109 6.15 3.49 13.51
CA LEU A 109 5.04 3.80 12.62
C LEU A 109 3.70 3.53 13.30
N GLU A 110 3.50 2.33 13.87
CA GLU A 110 2.20 1.95 14.43
C GLU A 110 1.75 2.95 15.49
N GLN A 111 2.65 3.29 16.42
CA GLN A 111 2.40 4.25 17.49
C GLN A 111 2.13 5.66 16.93
N SER A 112 2.90 6.09 15.93
CA SER A 112 2.75 7.41 15.32
C SER A 112 1.42 7.56 14.61
N ILE A 113 0.96 6.56 13.86
CA ILE A 113 -0.34 6.65 13.17
C ILE A 113 -1.53 6.52 14.13
N ARG A 114 -1.34 6.11 15.40
CA ARG A 114 -2.43 6.08 16.39
C ARG A 114 -2.98 7.45 16.74
N THR A 115 -2.12 8.47 16.69
CA THR A 115 -2.42 9.80 17.22
C THR A 115 -2.47 10.88 16.14
N MET A 116 -2.22 10.53 14.89
CA MET A 116 -2.09 11.47 13.77
C MET A 116 -3.38 11.55 12.95
N ALA A 117 -3.46 12.59 12.12
CA ALA A 117 -4.52 12.77 11.14
C ALA A 117 -4.61 11.61 10.14
N ARG A 118 -5.69 11.59 9.36
CA ARG A 118 -5.96 10.60 8.31
C ARG A 118 -4.76 10.45 7.36
N ILE A 119 -4.48 9.21 6.97
CA ILE A 119 -3.38 8.89 6.06
C ILE A 119 -3.86 9.15 4.63
N ARG A 120 -3.07 9.96 3.91
CA ARG A 120 -3.27 10.20 2.47
C ARG A 120 -2.47 9.24 1.63
N ILE A 121 -1.19 9.06 1.96
CA ILE A 121 -0.27 8.16 1.25
C ILE A 121 0.57 7.44 2.29
N LEU A 122 0.73 6.13 2.12
CA LEU A 122 1.64 5.31 2.91
C LEU A 122 2.40 4.39 1.96
N GLY A 123 3.72 4.31 2.17
CA GLY A 123 4.56 3.32 1.53
C GLY A 123 5.31 2.52 2.59
N LEU A 124 5.15 1.21 2.52
CA LEU A 124 5.84 0.23 3.34
C LEU A 124 6.88 -0.45 2.47
N ASN A 125 8.12 -0.53 2.93
CA ASN A 125 9.16 -1.23 2.19
C ASN A 125 9.02 -2.75 2.44
N LEU A 126 8.87 -3.53 1.37
CA LEU A 126 8.70 -4.99 1.45
C LEU A 126 10.03 -5.73 1.65
N GLU A 127 11.15 -5.14 1.24
CA GLU A 127 12.50 -5.72 1.38
C GLU A 127 13.19 -5.33 2.70
N ASN A 128 12.71 -4.25 3.32
CA ASN A 128 13.24 -3.74 4.57
C ASN A 128 12.08 -3.34 5.48
N ASP A 129 11.78 -4.24 6.40
CA ASP A 129 10.75 -4.14 7.43
C ASP A 129 10.89 -2.91 8.34
N ARG A 130 12.00 -2.16 8.32
CA ARG A 130 12.16 -0.94 9.12
C ARG A 130 11.85 0.33 8.35
N SER A 131 11.72 0.23 7.03
CA SER A 131 11.64 1.39 6.14
C SER A 131 10.22 1.72 5.72
N TYR A 132 9.83 2.98 5.89
CA TYR A 132 8.50 3.47 5.52
C TYR A 132 8.49 4.97 5.23
N PHE A 133 7.43 5.43 4.56
CA PHE A 133 7.03 6.84 4.51
C PHE A 133 5.52 6.96 4.65
N VAL A 134 5.07 8.05 5.25
CA VAL A 134 3.65 8.40 5.38
C VAL A 134 3.46 9.90 5.14
N VAL A 135 2.43 10.22 4.38
CA VAL A 135 1.91 11.57 4.16
C VAL A 135 0.51 11.62 4.76
N PHE A 136 0.30 12.53 5.70
CA PHE A 136 -0.98 12.75 6.34
C PHE A 136 -1.79 13.82 5.61
N ASP A 137 -3.09 13.88 5.87
CA ASP A 137 -3.98 14.82 5.20
C ASP A 137 -3.68 16.30 5.49
N ASP A 138 -3.04 16.59 6.62
CA ASP A 138 -2.54 17.92 6.98
C ASP A 138 -1.25 18.31 6.21
N GLY A 139 -0.77 17.43 5.33
CA GLY A 139 0.44 17.61 4.55
C GLY A 139 1.73 17.29 5.30
N SER A 140 1.65 16.90 6.58
CA SER A 140 2.82 16.46 7.33
C SER A 140 3.36 15.13 6.79
N VAL A 141 4.67 14.96 6.87
CA VAL A 141 5.38 13.79 6.35
C VAL A 141 6.24 13.18 7.44
N MET A 142 6.11 11.88 7.63
CA MET A 142 6.98 11.09 8.50
C MET A 142 7.61 9.96 7.67
N CYS A 143 8.89 9.68 7.92
CA CYS A 143 9.58 8.58 7.24
C CYS A 143 10.70 8.04 8.12
N ASN A 144 11.02 6.77 7.90
CA ASN A 144 12.20 6.12 8.47
C ASN A 144 12.97 5.43 7.34
N PRO A 145 13.96 6.08 6.70
CA PRO A 145 14.71 5.48 5.61
C PRO A 145 15.92 4.69 6.15
N VAL A 146 15.70 3.48 6.65
CA VAL A 146 16.77 2.62 7.15
C VAL A 146 17.38 1.86 5.96
N GLY A 147 18.69 1.99 5.74
CA GLY A 147 19.40 1.19 4.71
C GLY A 147 18.99 1.50 3.26
N THR A 148 18.21 2.55 3.03
CA THR A 148 17.85 3.03 1.68
C THR A 148 18.61 4.31 1.35
N ASN A 149 19.06 4.49 0.11
CA ASN A 149 19.57 5.80 -0.37
C ASN A 149 18.47 6.88 -0.50
N LEU A 150 17.23 6.54 -0.16
CA LEU A 150 16.09 7.46 -0.09
C LEU A 150 16.21 8.30 1.18
N ASN A 151 16.77 9.50 1.09
CA ASN A 151 16.68 10.46 2.19
C ASN A 151 15.45 11.37 2.04
N LYS A 152 15.15 12.17 3.08
CA LYS A 152 14.00 13.09 3.10
C LYS A 152 13.99 14.07 1.92
N ASP A 153 15.16 14.48 1.42
CA ASP A 153 15.27 15.44 0.32
C ASP A 153 14.96 14.79 -1.03
N VAL A 154 15.39 13.55 -1.25
CA VAL A 154 15.02 12.75 -2.43
C VAL A 154 13.52 12.51 -2.47
N PHE A 155 12.90 12.20 -1.31
CA PHE A 155 11.45 12.02 -1.23
C PHE A 155 10.69 13.33 -1.48
N ARG A 156 11.13 14.45 -0.90
CA ARG A 156 10.52 15.78 -1.16
C ARG A 156 10.60 16.16 -2.63
N ALA A 157 11.75 15.91 -3.27
CA ALA A 157 11.92 16.17 -4.70
C ALA A 157 11.00 15.29 -5.57
N TRP A 158 10.72 14.05 -5.16
CA TRP A 158 9.75 13.19 -5.83
C TRP A 158 8.31 13.66 -5.60
N ALA A 159 7.92 13.96 -4.36
CA ALA A 159 6.57 14.38 -4.00
C ALA A 159 6.16 15.72 -4.64
N GLN A 160 7.11 16.61 -4.93
CA GLN A 160 6.85 17.87 -5.66
C GLN A 160 6.64 17.69 -7.17
N ARG A 161 6.92 16.49 -7.71
CA ARG A 161 6.83 16.18 -9.15
C ARG A 161 5.63 15.29 -9.50
N ALA A 162 4.96 14.73 -8.49
CA ALA A 162 3.73 13.96 -8.64
C ALA A 162 2.52 14.90 -8.61
#